data_AF-A0A935K5E5-F1
#
_entry.id   AF-A0A935K5E5-F1
#
_cell.length_a   1.000
_cell.length_b   1.000
_cell.length_c   1.000
_cell.angle_alpha   90.00
_cell.angle_beta   90.00
_cell.angle_gamma   90.00
#
_symmetry.space_group_name_H-M   'P 1'
#
loop_
_entity.id
_entity.type
_entity.pdbx_description
1 polymer ?
#
loop_
_entity_poly.entity_id
_entity_poly.type
_entity_poly.pdbx_seq_one_letter_code
_entity_poly.pdbx_strand_id
1 'polypeptide(L)'
;MITANYKYIVAVALTMFALTFAAAGQEANKCPSNTSRLFAEKIDEFSHIDDSELYINVAVLFERLKDAPSGTYAYVIAYKGADALPADRDRNRVAERIRESIALQNQDARQFLMIDGGFRKTDGAEFFFVEAGNKPPLPSNTVPTPKTPKITALWAKSTLSEDSSPIEEFVNRAIVYRDMPEDYDGPTLPAIEETEPTPSPSQPEIWKLGLFIPDLTFNTDNSEKPPLTAEELDAIRFSWTNKKFAPAIAKSKGSNGVMIYYADDQFYDISRLEPFIAAGRDRMAIAAGIDPDRIEVIFGGYRGQIQVEYWLVPYGGTLPIAKPEDRDSSEPSDQ
;
A
#
# COMPACT_ATOMS: atom_id res chain seq x y z
N MET A 1 -48.59 -10.16 12.90
CA MET A 1 -49.36 -8.91 13.05
C MET A 1 -49.10 -8.35 14.44
N ILE A 2 -47.99 -7.62 14.60
CA ILE A 2 -47.63 -6.90 15.83
C ILE A 2 -47.02 -5.57 15.37
N THR A 3 -47.77 -4.49 15.58
CA THR A 3 -47.40 -3.10 15.33
C THR A 3 -47.38 -2.40 16.69
N ALA A 4 -46.19 -1.97 17.15
CA ALA A 4 -45.93 -1.02 18.25
C ALA A 4 -44.40 -0.99 18.47
N ASN A 5 -43.67 0.09 18.71
CA ASN A 5 -43.96 1.50 19.00
C ASN A 5 -42.65 2.28 18.76
N TYR A 6 -42.53 3.04 17.67
CA TYR A 6 -41.30 3.76 17.29
C TYR A 6 -41.43 5.28 17.52
N LYS A 7 -41.89 5.71 18.71
CA LYS A 7 -42.22 7.13 18.98
C LYS A 7 -41.53 7.77 20.20
N TYR A 8 -40.56 7.12 20.84
CA TYR A 8 -39.96 7.64 22.08
C TYR A 8 -38.43 7.86 22.09
N ILE A 9 -37.74 7.81 20.94
CA ILE A 9 -36.27 7.99 20.89
C ILE A 9 -35.83 9.36 20.32
N VAL A 10 -36.76 10.19 19.84
CA VAL A 10 -36.42 11.48 19.20
C VAL A 10 -36.43 12.68 20.18
N ALA A 11 -36.78 12.48 21.45
CA ALA A 11 -37.02 13.58 22.40
C ALA A 11 -35.92 13.82 23.47
N VAL A 12 -34.74 13.19 23.36
CA VAL A 12 -33.66 13.37 24.36
C VAL A 12 -32.35 13.92 23.78
N ALA A 13 -32.18 13.98 22.46
CA ALA A 13 -30.95 14.49 21.83
C ALA A 13 -30.96 16.01 21.51
N LEU A 14 -32.05 16.73 21.82
CA LEU A 14 -32.24 18.13 21.41
C LEU A 14 -32.33 19.12 22.58
N THR A 15 -31.81 18.76 23.76
CA THR A 15 -31.87 19.58 24.98
C THR A 15 -30.53 19.62 25.73
N MET A 16 -29.41 19.67 25.01
CA MET A 16 -28.06 19.94 25.56
C MET A 16 -27.24 20.89 24.68
N PHE A 17 -27.86 21.89 24.04
CA PHE A 17 -27.11 22.92 23.31
C PHE A 17 -27.77 24.31 23.37
N ALA A 18 -28.34 24.65 24.53
CA ALA A 18 -28.83 26.00 24.81
C ALA A 18 -28.56 26.33 26.29
N LEU A 19 -28.08 27.56 26.54
CA LEU A 19 -27.53 28.12 27.78
C LEU A 19 -26.09 27.67 28.05
N THR A 20 -25.05 28.50 27.89
CA THR A 20 -24.73 29.76 28.59
C THR A 20 -23.33 30.20 28.03
N PHE A 21 -22.91 31.43 27.74
CA PHE A 21 -23.14 32.75 28.30
C PHE A 21 -22.92 33.83 27.22
N ALA A 22 -23.82 34.81 27.17
CA ALA A 22 -23.49 36.16 26.78
C ALA A 22 -22.96 36.90 28.01
N ALA A 23 -21.73 37.42 27.94
CA ALA A 23 -21.23 38.47 28.82
C ALA A 23 -20.28 39.36 28.01
N ALA A 24 -20.85 40.43 27.48
CA ALA A 24 -20.13 41.56 26.92
C ALA A 24 -19.41 42.29 28.06
N GLY A 25 -18.09 42.12 28.13
CA GLY A 25 -17.18 42.93 28.93
C GLY A 25 -16.25 43.68 27.99
N GLN A 26 -16.54 44.96 27.79
CA GLN A 26 -15.77 45.90 26.99
C GLN A 26 -14.55 46.34 27.81
N GLU A 27 -13.38 45.73 27.59
CA GLU A 27 -12.10 46.31 28.02
C GLU A 27 -11.44 47.02 26.85
N ALA A 28 -11.29 48.32 27.01
CA ALA A 28 -10.64 49.23 26.10
C ALA A 28 -9.11 49.01 26.08
N ASN A 29 -8.54 49.15 24.88
CA ASN A 29 -7.19 49.65 24.62
C ASN A 29 -6.02 48.88 25.27
N LYS A 30 -5.73 47.70 24.73
CA LYS A 30 -4.35 47.37 24.40
C LYS A 30 -4.20 47.43 22.88
N CYS A 31 -3.47 48.42 22.38
CA CYS A 31 -2.86 48.29 21.06
C CYS A 31 -2.11 46.95 21.07
N PRO A 32 -2.50 45.95 20.25
CA PRO A 32 -1.68 44.76 20.12
C PRO A 32 -0.38 45.27 19.52
N SER A 33 0.69 45.29 20.32
CA SER A 33 2.04 45.41 19.81
C SER A 33 2.23 44.21 18.90
N ASN A 34 1.88 44.43 17.63
CA ASN A 34 2.03 43.59 16.47
C ASN A 34 3.53 43.33 16.30
N THR A 35 4.09 42.55 17.21
CA THR A 35 5.38 41.91 17.03
C THR A 35 5.02 40.73 16.16
N SER A 36 4.96 41.02 14.86
CA SER A 36 4.87 40.07 13.77
C SER A 36 5.91 39.00 14.04
N ARG A 37 5.49 37.93 14.70
CA ARG A 37 6.29 36.74 14.90
C ARG A 37 6.23 36.00 13.58
N LEU A 38 7.07 36.49 12.66
CA LEU A 38 7.46 35.89 11.40
C LEU A 38 8.15 34.55 11.67
N PHE A 39 7.38 33.58 12.12
CA PHE A 39 7.84 32.22 12.35
C PHE A 39 6.87 31.27 11.66
N ALA A 40 7.42 30.22 11.06
CA ALA A 40 6.65 29.10 10.57
C ALA A 40 5.70 28.63 11.69
N GLU A 41 4.39 28.69 11.45
CA GLU A 41 3.39 28.20 12.39
C GLU A 41 3.28 26.69 12.21
N LYS A 42 3.60 25.93 13.24
CA LYS A 42 3.35 24.49 13.24
C LYS A 42 1.86 24.25 13.41
N ILE A 43 1.24 23.66 12.39
CA ILE A 43 -0.18 23.38 12.32
C ILE A 43 -0.48 22.07 13.02
N ASP A 44 0.33 21.05 12.73
CA ASP A 44 0.15 19.70 13.26
C ASP A 44 1.45 18.88 13.20
N GLU A 45 1.51 17.83 14.01
CA GLU A 45 2.54 16.79 13.96
C GLU A 45 1.94 15.45 14.33
N PHE A 46 2.30 14.45 13.55
CA PHE A 46 1.85 13.11 13.81
C PHE A 46 2.86 12.05 13.41
N SER A 47 2.67 10.87 13.98
CA SER A 47 3.51 9.70 13.83
C SER A 47 2.68 8.44 13.82
N HIS A 48 3.08 7.45 13.02
CA HIS A 48 2.42 6.14 12.95
C HIS A 48 0.91 6.23 12.71
N ILE A 49 0.56 6.83 11.58
CA ILE A 49 -0.83 7.00 11.20
C ILE A 49 -1.24 5.92 10.20
N ASP A 50 -2.41 5.31 10.41
CA ASP A 50 -3.10 4.57 9.37
C ASP A 50 -3.51 5.47 8.17
N ASP A 51 -4.15 4.89 7.17
CA ASP A 51 -4.50 5.67 5.98
C ASP A 51 -5.61 6.70 6.28
N SER A 52 -6.55 6.34 7.15
CA SER A 52 -7.75 7.14 7.43
C SER A 52 -7.44 8.42 8.19
N GLU A 53 -6.67 8.30 9.26
CA GLU A 53 -6.25 9.46 10.05
C GLU A 53 -5.35 10.40 9.23
N LEU A 54 -4.57 9.89 8.26
CA LEU A 54 -3.71 10.72 7.42
C LEU A 54 -4.58 11.61 6.52
N TYR A 55 -5.61 11.03 5.89
CA TYR A 55 -6.55 11.79 5.07
C TYR A 55 -7.30 12.85 5.89
N ILE A 56 -7.67 12.54 7.14
CA ILE A 56 -8.31 13.52 8.05
C ILE A 56 -7.38 14.70 8.30
N ASN A 57 -6.12 14.45 8.68
CA ASN A 57 -5.17 15.53 8.98
C ASN A 57 -4.84 16.37 7.73
N VAL A 58 -4.77 15.73 6.55
CA VAL A 58 -4.58 16.44 5.27
C VAL A 58 -5.81 17.30 4.93
N ALA A 59 -7.03 16.83 5.19
CA ALA A 59 -8.23 17.63 4.99
C ALA A 59 -8.26 18.86 5.92
N VAL A 60 -7.85 18.70 7.19
CA VAL A 60 -7.70 19.82 8.14
C VAL A 60 -6.65 20.83 7.65
N LEU A 61 -5.53 20.35 7.11
CA LEU A 61 -4.50 21.20 6.51
C LEU A 61 -5.08 22.04 5.37
N PHE A 62 -5.84 21.43 4.45
CA PHE A 62 -6.44 22.13 3.32
C PHE A 62 -7.45 23.18 3.75
N GLU A 63 -8.32 22.86 4.72
CA GLU A 63 -9.31 23.82 5.22
C GLU A 63 -8.63 25.02 5.87
N ARG A 64 -7.63 24.79 6.73
CA ARG A 64 -6.87 25.87 7.35
C ARG A 64 -6.09 26.71 6.33
N LEU A 65 -5.66 26.12 5.21
CA LEU A 65 -4.93 26.85 4.17
C LEU A 65 -5.83 27.81 3.39
N LYS A 66 -7.13 27.50 3.24
CA LYS A 66 -8.11 28.40 2.60
C LYS A 66 -8.32 29.69 3.39
N ASP A 67 -8.28 29.58 4.72
CA ASP A 67 -8.43 30.72 5.64
C ASP A 67 -7.10 31.46 5.88
N ALA A 68 -5.98 30.94 5.38
CA ALA A 68 -4.67 31.54 5.58
C ALA A 68 -4.50 32.83 4.73
N PRO A 69 -3.66 33.79 5.19
CA PRO A 69 -3.34 34.97 4.40
C PRO A 69 -2.81 34.63 3.01
N SER A 70 -3.15 35.44 2.00
CA SER A 70 -2.63 35.27 0.65
C SER A 70 -1.09 35.28 0.63
N GLY A 71 -0.50 34.35 -0.12
CA GLY A 71 0.95 34.13 -0.13
C GLY A 71 1.47 33.23 0.99
N THR A 72 0.58 32.60 1.77
CA THR A 72 0.94 31.51 2.69
C THR A 72 1.16 30.22 1.90
N TYR A 73 2.23 29.51 2.25
CA TYR A 73 2.52 28.18 1.74
C TYR A 73 2.39 27.14 2.86
N ALA A 74 1.86 25.97 2.50
CA ALA A 74 1.85 24.80 3.36
C ALA A 74 3.14 24.00 3.16
N TYR A 75 3.99 23.99 4.18
CA TYR A 75 5.17 23.13 4.21
C TYR A 75 4.81 21.81 4.87
N VAL A 76 5.15 20.71 4.20
CA VAL A 76 4.93 19.36 4.67
C VAL A 76 6.29 18.68 4.79
N ILE A 77 6.73 18.44 6.02
CA ILE A 77 7.93 17.65 6.28
C ILE A 77 7.50 16.22 6.52
N ALA A 78 7.79 15.32 5.58
CA ALA A 78 7.42 13.91 5.70
C ALA A 78 8.63 13.07 6.12
N TYR A 79 8.44 12.20 7.10
CA TYR A 79 9.49 11.38 7.69
C TYR A 79 9.25 9.90 7.41
N LYS A 80 10.34 9.16 7.23
CA LYS A 80 10.35 7.70 7.11
C LYS A 80 10.57 7.08 8.49
N GLY A 81 9.96 5.93 8.74
CA GLY A 81 10.22 5.14 9.95
C GLY A 81 11.59 4.48 9.93
N ALA A 82 12.27 4.45 11.06
CA ALA A 82 13.55 3.75 11.20
C ALA A 82 13.39 2.23 11.14
N ASP A 83 12.17 1.77 11.42
CA ASP A 83 11.67 0.42 11.26
C ASP A 83 11.25 0.07 9.81
N ALA A 84 11.27 1.05 8.89
CA ALA A 84 10.99 0.79 7.48
C ALA A 84 11.93 -0.28 6.90
N LEU A 85 11.34 -1.20 6.15
CA LEU A 85 12.06 -2.25 5.46
C LEU A 85 13.11 -1.65 4.52
N PRO A 86 14.28 -2.28 4.36
CA PRO A 86 15.35 -1.74 3.52
C PRO A 86 14.93 -1.34 2.09
N ALA A 87 14.02 -2.10 1.46
CA ALA A 87 13.52 -1.79 0.12
C ALA A 87 12.65 -0.52 0.03
N ASP A 88 12.12 -0.06 1.15
CA ASP A 88 11.19 1.07 1.25
C ASP A 88 11.87 2.35 1.76
N ARG A 89 13.16 2.29 2.13
CA ARG A 89 13.90 3.43 2.73
C ARG A 89 14.11 4.61 1.79
N ASP A 90 14.07 4.41 0.48
CA ASP A 90 14.11 5.47 -0.52
C ASP A 90 12.73 6.09 -0.77
N ARG A 91 11.65 5.33 -0.54
CA ARG A 91 10.26 5.81 -0.64
C ARG A 91 9.85 6.56 0.62
N ASN A 92 8.99 7.55 0.46
CA ASN A 92 8.38 8.27 1.57
C ASN A 92 6.86 8.12 1.41
N ARG A 93 6.31 7.02 1.95
CA ARG A 93 4.89 6.64 1.78
C ARG A 93 3.94 7.75 2.23
N VAL A 94 4.27 8.42 3.34
CA VAL A 94 3.50 9.57 3.84
C VAL A 94 3.51 10.70 2.82
N ALA A 95 4.68 11.06 2.26
CA ALA A 95 4.75 12.09 1.23
C ALA A 95 4.01 11.71 -0.06
N GLU A 96 4.06 10.44 -0.48
CA GLU A 96 3.34 9.94 -1.66
C GLU A 96 1.82 10.10 -1.48
N ARG A 97 1.28 9.64 -0.35
CA ARG A 97 -0.16 9.73 -0.02
C ARG A 97 -0.66 11.16 0.12
N ILE A 98 0.14 12.06 0.68
CA ILE A 98 -0.22 13.48 0.77
C ILE A 98 -0.31 14.09 -0.64
N ARG A 99 0.63 13.76 -1.55
CA ARG A 99 0.56 14.22 -2.94
C ARG A 99 -0.66 13.67 -3.68
N GLU A 100 -0.98 12.40 -3.48
CA GLU A 100 -2.21 11.78 -4.02
C GLU A 100 -3.45 12.51 -3.51
N SER A 101 -3.50 12.84 -2.21
CA SER A 101 -4.60 13.60 -1.61
C SER A 101 -4.75 15.01 -2.22
N ILE A 102 -3.63 15.71 -2.43
CA ILE A 102 -3.61 17.03 -3.10
C ILE A 102 -4.21 16.91 -4.51
N ALA A 103 -3.82 15.88 -5.27
CA ALA A 103 -4.31 15.64 -6.62
C ALA A 103 -5.81 15.27 -6.64
N LEU A 104 -6.23 14.33 -5.79
CA LEU A 104 -7.61 13.86 -5.71
C LEU A 104 -8.58 14.97 -5.31
N GLN A 105 -8.15 15.88 -4.42
CA GLN A 105 -8.97 17.01 -3.97
C GLN A 105 -8.81 18.27 -4.82
N ASN A 106 -8.12 18.16 -5.97
CA ASN A 106 -7.90 19.26 -6.92
C ASN A 106 -7.34 20.53 -6.28
N GLN A 107 -6.43 20.38 -5.32
CA GLN A 107 -5.75 21.51 -4.66
C GLN A 107 -4.62 22.03 -5.54
N ASP A 108 -4.30 23.33 -5.46
CA ASP A 108 -3.15 23.89 -6.19
C ASP A 108 -1.84 23.39 -5.57
N ALA A 109 -1.22 22.41 -6.22
CA ALA A 109 0.04 21.80 -5.77
C ALA A 109 1.18 22.82 -5.55
N ARG A 110 1.11 24.03 -6.15
CA ARG A 110 2.11 25.08 -5.95
C ARG A 110 2.07 25.71 -4.56
N GLN A 111 0.95 25.56 -3.84
CA GLN A 111 0.82 26.04 -2.47
C GLN A 111 1.47 25.10 -1.45
N PHE A 112 1.87 23.89 -1.87
CA PHE A 112 2.44 22.86 -1.01
C PHE A 112 3.93 22.65 -1.31
N LEU A 113 4.77 22.72 -0.28
CA LEU A 113 6.19 22.41 -0.37
C LEU A 113 6.51 21.16 0.45
N MET A 114 6.84 20.08 -0.24
CA MET A 114 7.23 18.81 0.38
C MET A 114 8.72 18.81 0.71
N ILE A 115 9.07 18.54 1.96
CA ILE A 115 10.44 18.38 2.45
C ILE A 115 10.64 16.92 2.89
N ASP A 116 11.74 16.29 2.45
CA ASP A 116 12.16 15.00 3.01
C ASP A 116 12.78 15.24 4.39
N GLY A 117 12.06 14.81 5.43
CA GLY A 117 12.48 14.92 6.82
C GLY A 117 13.56 13.92 7.23
N GLY A 118 13.90 12.96 6.36
CA GLY A 118 14.79 11.85 6.69
C GLY A 118 14.09 10.78 7.51
N PHE A 119 14.75 10.29 8.56
CA PHE A 119 14.25 9.18 9.37
C PHE A 119 13.84 9.64 10.77
N ARG A 120 12.77 9.05 11.30
CA ARG A 120 12.32 9.13 12.70
C ARG A 120 12.15 7.72 13.26
N LYS A 121 11.78 7.59 14.54
CA LYS A 121 11.50 6.27 15.13
C LYS A 121 10.40 5.51 14.35
N THR A 122 9.33 6.22 14.03
CA THR A 122 8.22 5.78 13.17
C THR A 122 8.04 6.80 12.05
N ASP A 123 7.37 6.43 10.97
CA ASP A 123 6.99 7.37 9.91
C ASP A 123 5.97 8.40 10.42
N GLY A 124 5.82 9.50 9.68
CA GLY A 124 4.92 10.59 10.06
C GLY A 124 5.14 11.85 9.23
N ALA A 125 4.44 12.93 9.59
CA ALA A 125 4.67 14.23 9.00
C ALA A 125 4.46 15.38 9.99
N GLU A 126 5.01 16.53 9.64
CA GLU A 126 4.75 17.80 10.28
C GLU A 126 4.23 18.79 9.25
N PHE A 127 3.19 19.51 9.63
CA PHE A 127 2.57 20.53 8.79
C PHE A 127 2.88 21.91 9.34
N PHE A 128 3.27 22.82 8.46
CA PHE A 128 3.56 24.19 8.80
C PHE A 128 2.94 25.15 7.81
N PHE A 129 2.52 26.32 8.28
CA PHE A 129 2.25 27.48 7.45
C PHE A 129 3.38 28.48 7.52
N VAL A 130 3.77 28.96 6.35
CA VAL A 130 4.88 29.90 6.19
C VAL A 130 4.49 30.94 5.17
N GLU A 131 4.42 32.20 5.61
CA GLU A 131 4.19 33.33 4.70
C GLU A 131 5.38 33.52 3.75
N ALA A 132 5.10 34.03 2.55
CA ALA A 132 6.11 34.33 1.55
C ALA A 132 7.29 35.16 2.11
N GLY A 133 8.51 34.74 1.79
CA GLY A 133 9.74 35.41 2.23
C GLY A 133 10.31 34.91 3.57
N ASN A 134 9.55 34.13 4.34
CA ASN A 134 10.06 33.49 5.54
C ASN A 134 10.87 32.22 5.24
N LYS A 135 11.71 31.81 6.20
CA LYS A 135 12.53 30.61 6.07
C LYS A 135 11.67 29.35 6.23
N PRO A 136 11.88 28.31 5.40
CA PRO A 136 11.25 27.00 5.58
C PRO A 136 11.52 26.40 6.97
N PRO A 137 10.57 25.62 7.54
CA PRO A 137 10.83 24.84 8.73
C PRO A 137 11.92 23.79 8.45
N LEU A 138 12.71 23.47 9.47
CA LEU A 138 13.73 22.44 9.39
C LEU A 138 13.19 21.13 9.98
N PRO A 139 13.60 19.96 9.44
CA PRO A 139 13.26 18.68 10.04
C PRO A 139 13.67 18.59 11.51
N SER A 140 12.80 18.03 12.34
CA SER A 140 13.01 17.86 13.77
C SER A 140 12.94 16.38 14.17
N ASN A 141 13.48 16.04 15.35
CA ASN A 141 13.43 14.68 15.93
C ASN A 141 13.99 13.56 15.04
N THR A 142 14.94 13.87 14.16
CA THR A 142 15.48 12.89 13.22
C THR A 142 16.42 11.90 13.90
N VAL A 143 16.46 10.69 13.37
CA VAL A 143 17.43 9.65 13.72
C VAL A 143 18.35 9.38 12.53
N PRO A 144 19.56 8.82 12.74
CA PRO A 144 20.42 8.43 11.63
C PRO A 144 19.74 7.44 10.70
N THR A 145 20.09 7.50 9.41
CA THR A 145 19.61 6.54 8.41
C THR A 145 19.86 5.10 8.89
N PRO A 146 18.82 4.26 8.99
CA PRO A 146 18.98 2.87 9.39
C PRO A 146 19.94 2.14 8.45
N LYS A 147 20.87 1.38 9.02
CA LYS A 147 21.78 0.55 8.24
C LYS A 147 21.09 -0.76 7.86
N THR A 148 21.49 -1.34 6.74
CA THR A 148 21.07 -2.71 6.42
C THR A 148 21.67 -3.67 7.44
N PRO A 149 20.88 -4.52 8.09
CA PRO A 149 21.39 -5.53 9.02
C PRO A 149 22.35 -6.49 8.28
N LYS A 150 23.41 -6.93 8.98
CA LYS A 150 24.37 -7.93 8.48
C LYS A 150 23.98 -9.37 8.80
N ILE A 151 22.75 -9.56 9.29
CA ILE A 151 22.16 -10.84 9.66
C ILE A 151 21.03 -11.16 8.67
N THR A 152 20.49 -12.39 8.75
CA THR A 152 19.25 -12.72 8.03
C THR A 152 18.16 -11.73 8.40
N ALA A 153 17.60 -11.04 7.40
CA ALA A 153 16.63 -9.98 7.63
C ALA A 153 15.61 -9.86 6.51
N LEU A 154 14.39 -9.50 6.90
CA LEU A 154 13.34 -9.16 5.98
C LEU A 154 13.71 -7.87 5.25
N TRP A 155 13.81 -7.96 3.92
CA TRP A 155 14.23 -6.89 3.03
C TRP A 155 13.03 -6.13 2.46
N ALA A 156 11.98 -6.86 2.08
CA ALA A 156 10.76 -6.32 1.49
C ALA A 156 9.57 -7.25 1.73
N LYS A 157 8.37 -6.70 1.53
CA LYS A 157 7.12 -7.45 1.39
C LYS A 157 6.43 -7.02 0.10
N SER A 158 5.72 -7.93 -0.54
CA SER A 158 4.79 -7.63 -1.62
C SER A 158 3.51 -8.42 -1.40
N THR A 159 2.37 -7.79 -1.65
CA THR A 159 1.08 -8.47 -1.69
C THR A 159 0.68 -8.53 -3.15
N LEU A 160 0.31 -9.72 -3.61
CA LEU A 160 -0.34 -9.85 -4.91
C LEU A 160 -1.80 -9.45 -4.62
N SER A 161 -2.21 -8.26 -5.06
CA SER A 161 -3.60 -7.79 -4.92
C SER A 161 -4.40 -8.03 -6.20
N GLU A 162 -5.72 -8.14 -6.04
CA GLU A 162 -6.69 -8.37 -7.12
C GLU A 162 -6.65 -7.27 -8.19
N ASP A 163 -6.39 -6.02 -7.79
CA ASP A 163 -6.48 -4.85 -8.67
C ASP A 163 -5.45 -4.81 -9.82
N SER A 164 -4.44 -5.69 -9.82
CA SER A 164 -3.30 -5.55 -10.74
C SER A 164 -2.57 -6.83 -11.13
N SER A 165 -3.06 -8.01 -10.72
CA SER A 165 -2.31 -9.25 -10.83
C SER A 165 -3.15 -10.39 -11.43
N PRO A 166 -2.55 -11.34 -12.18
CA PRO A 166 -3.24 -12.51 -12.72
C PRO A 166 -3.69 -13.52 -11.63
N ILE A 167 -3.97 -13.08 -10.40
CA ILE A 167 -4.28 -13.96 -9.26
C ILE A 167 -5.51 -14.82 -9.53
N GLU A 168 -6.48 -14.28 -10.25
CA GLU A 168 -7.68 -15.00 -10.69
C GLU A 168 -7.33 -16.29 -11.46
N GLU A 169 -6.17 -16.33 -12.13
CA GLU A 169 -5.72 -17.54 -12.82
C GLU A 169 -5.41 -18.69 -11.86
N PHE A 170 -5.09 -18.39 -10.60
CA PHE A 170 -4.72 -19.36 -9.57
C PHE A 170 -5.85 -19.64 -8.59
N VAL A 171 -7.01 -18.99 -8.69
CA VAL A 171 -8.15 -19.29 -7.81
C VAL A 171 -8.69 -20.68 -8.15
N ASN A 172 -8.88 -21.51 -7.12
CA ASN A 172 -9.52 -22.79 -7.23
C ASN A 172 -11.02 -22.59 -7.49
N ARG A 173 -11.41 -22.59 -8.77
CA ARG A 173 -12.80 -22.30 -9.16
C ARG A 173 -13.81 -23.26 -8.55
N ALA A 174 -13.43 -24.50 -8.24
CA ALA A 174 -14.33 -25.46 -7.59
C ALA A 174 -14.84 -24.95 -6.23
N ILE A 175 -14.00 -24.21 -5.50
CA ILE A 175 -14.37 -23.60 -4.22
C ILE A 175 -15.27 -22.39 -4.44
N VAL A 176 -14.92 -21.53 -5.39
CA VAL A 176 -15.77 -20.38 -5.76
C VAL A 176 -17.19 -20.85 -6.09
N TYR A 177 -17.34 -21.90 -6.90
CA TYR A 177 -18.66 -22.44 -7.24
C TYR A 177 -19.38 -23.09 -6.06
N ARG A 178 -18.65 -23.72 -5.13
CA ARG A 178 -19.24 -24.34 -3.93
C ARG A 178 -19.81 -23.29 -2.97
N ASP A 179 -19.11 -22.18 -2.82
CA ASP A 179 -19.44 -21.14 -1.83
C ASP A 179 -20.36 -20.06 -2.44
N MET A 180 -20.70 -20.15 -3.73
CA MET A 180 -21.70 -19.31 -4.37
C MET A 180 -23.10 -19.61 -3.80
N PRO A 181 -23.87 -18.58 -3.40
CA PRO A 181 -25.27 -18.76 -3.01
C PRO A 181 -26.07 -19.45 -4.11
N GLU A 182 -26.98 -20.35 -3.76
CA GLU A 182 -27.87 -21.02 -4.74
C GLU A 182 -28.68 -20.02 -5.58
N ASP A 183 -28.91 -18.82 -5.05
CA ASP A 183 -29.65 -17.72 -5.69
C ASP A 183 -28.76 -16.66 -6.36
N TYR A 184 -27.47 -16.94 -6.55
CA TYR A 184 -26.57 -16.01 -7.22
C TYR A 184 -26.89 -15.87 -8.72
N ASP A 185 -27.53 -14.77 -9.10
CA ASP A 185 -27.92 -14.42 -10.49
C ASP A 185 -26.83 -13.64 -11.24
N GLY A 186 -25.56 -13.79 -10.85
CA GLY A 186 -24.44 -13.14 -11.54
C GLY A 186 -24.04 -13.84 -12.83
N PRO A 187 -23.13 -13.22 -13.61
CA PRO A 187 -22.70 -13.76 -14.89
C PRO A 187 -22.15 -15.18 -14.71
N THR A 188 -22.71 -16.14 -15.45
CA THR A 188 -22.20 -17.51 -15.47
C THR A 188 -20.75 -17.47 -15.91
N LEU A 189 -19.82 -17.75 -14.98
CA LEU A 189 -18.41 -17.85 -15.32
C LEU A 189 -18.26 -18.90 -16.44
N PRO A 190 -17.51 -18.60 -17.51
CA PRO A 190 -17.38 -19.50 -18.64
C PRO A 190 -16.88 -20.86 -18.13
N ALA A 191 -17.57 -21.93 -18.52
CA ALA A 191 -17.15 -23.29 -18.22
C ALA A 191 -15.70 -23.45 -18.68
N ILE A 192 -14.81 -23.78 -17.74
CA ILE A 192 -13.46 -24.19 -18.12
C ILE A 192 -13.65 -25.56 -18.76
N GLU A 193 -13.54 -25.64 -20.08
CA GLU A 193 -13.25 -26.92 -20.71
C GLU A 193 -11.90 -27.38 -20.15
N GLU A 194 -11.91 -28.39 -19.27
CA GLU A 194 -10.72 -29.13 -18.84
C GLU A 194 -10.09 -29.74 -20.10
N THR A 195 -9.29 -28.94 -20.78
CA THR A 195 -8.47 -29.41 -21.88
C THR A 195 -7.34 -30.18 -21.25
N GLU A 196 -7.40 -31.51 -21.34
CA GLU A 196 -6.35 -32.39 -20.84
C GLU A 196 -4.97 -31.87 -21.31
N PRO A 197 -3.98 -31.77 -20.40
CA PRO A 197 -2.67 -31.26 -20.74
C PRO A 197 -2.06 -32.15 -21.82
N THR A 198 -2.02 -31.65 -23.05
CA THR A 198 -1.40 -32.37 -24.16
C THR A 198 0.10 -32.48 -23.89
N PRO A 199 0.71 -33.68 -23.90
CA PRO A 199 2.13 -33.83 -23.61
C PRO A 199 2.98 -33.05 -24.64
N SER A 200 3.76 -32.10 -24.12
CA SER A 200 4.56 -31.14 -24.89
C SER A 200 5.74 -31.80 -25.62
N PRO A 201 5.97 -31.50 -26.92
CA PRO A 201 7.29 -31.61 -27.53
C PRO A 201 8.05 -30.29 -27.34
N SER A 202 9.22 -30.40 -26.73
CA SER A 202 10.35 -29.45 -26.67
C SER A 202 10.27 -28.15 -27.51
N GLN A 203 9.58 -27.12 -27.00
CA GLN A 203 9.84 -25.68 -27.17
C GLN A 203 8.83 -24.85 -26.33
N PRO A 204 9.21 -23.73 -25.71
CA PRO A 204 8.31 -22.99 -24.81
C PRO A 204 7.35 -22.09 -25.59
N GLU A 205 6.24 -22.64 -26.09
CA GLU A 205 5.05 -21.86 -26.48
C GLU A 205 4.25 -21.44 -25.23
N ILE A 206 4.75 -20.47 -24.46
CA ILE A 206 4.11 -20.00 -23.21
C ILE A 206 2.89 -19.07 -23.48
N TRP A 207 2.58 -18.74 -24.72
CA TRP A 207 1.59 -17.69 -25.06
C TRP A 207 0.21 -18.20 -25.51
N LYS A 208 -0.10 -19.49 -25.38
CA LYS A 208 -1.42 -20.07 -25.73
C LYS A 208 -2.40 -20.21 -24.57
N LEU A 209 -2.01 -19.84 -23.35
CA LEU A 209 -2.98 -19.66 -22.26
C LEU A 209 -3.67 -18.32 -22.49
N GLY A 210 -4.86 -18.36 -23.09
CA GLY A 210 -5.72 -17.20 -23.27
C GLY A 210 -6.06 -16.59 -21.91
N LEU A 211 -5.22 -15.68 -21.44
CA LEU A 211 -5.49 -14.81 -20.30
C LEU A 211 -6.73 -14.00 -20.67
N PHE A 212 -7.87 -14.40 -20.13
CA PHE A 212 -9.11 -13.64 -20.15
C PHE A 212 -8.86 -12.42 -19.26
N ILE A 213 -8.53 -11.28 -19.87
CA ILE A 213 -8.57 -9.99 -19.17
C ILE A 213 -10.03 -9.54 -19.26
N PRO A 214 -10.81 -9.53 -18.17
CA PRO A 214 -12.18 -9.04 -18.22
C PRO A 214 -12.18 -7.60 -18.74
N ASP A 215 -13.12 -7.32 -19.65
CA ASP A 215 -13.29 -6.04 -20.33
C ASP A 215 -13.72 -4.96 -19.31
N LEU A 216 -12.73 -4.40 -18.60
CA LEU A 216 -12.88 -3.29 -17.67
C LEU A 216 -13.13 -2.01 -18.46
N THR A 217 -14.34 -1.86 -19.00
CA THR A 217 -14.80 -0.65 -19.69
C THR A 217 -15.08 0.48 -18.69
N PHE A 218 -14.03 1.00 -18.07
CA PHE A 218 -14.06 2.29 -17.40
C PHE A 218 -14.16 3.40 -18.47
N ASN A 219 -15.38 3.87 -18.72
CA ASN A 219 -15.78 5.14 -19.32
C ASN A 219 -14.60 6.01 -19.83
N THR A 220 -14.19 5.78 -21.07
CA THR A 220 -13.02 6.40 -21.71
C THR A 220 -13.42 7.62 -22.53
N ASP A 221 -12.78 8.74 -22.22
CA ASP A 221 -12.32 9.68 -23.24
C ASP A 221 -11.67 8.86 -24.37
N ASN A 222 -12.25 8.92 -25.57
CA ASN A 222 -12.08 7.96 -26.68
C ASN A 222 -10.71 8.04 -27.39
N SER A 223 -9.64 8.38 -26.67
CA SER A 223 -8.29 8.20 -27.20
C SER A 223 -7.99 6.71 -27.22
N GLU A 224 -8.09 6.09 -28.40
CA GLU A 224 -7.65 4.71 -28.65
C GLU A 224 -6.17 4.57 -28.24
N LYS A 225 -5.92 4.14 -26.99
CA LYS A 225 -4.58 3.79 -26.56
C LYS A 225 -4.20 2.52 -27.34
N PRO A 226 -3.03 2.46 -27.99
CA PRO A 226 -2.62 1.27 -28.71
C PRO A 226 -2.61 0.04 -27.78
N PRO A 227 -2.85 -1.17 -28.31
CA PRO A 227 -2.80 -2.39 -27.52
C PRO A 227 -1.42 -2.55 -26.88
N LEU A 228 -1.38 -3.08 -25.66
CA LEU A 228 -0.13 -3.34 -24.95
C LEU A 228 0.72 -4.38 -25.69
N THR A 229 2.02 -4.15 -25.71
CA THR A 229 3.01 -5.09 -26.24
C THR A 229 3.16 -6.31 -25.33
N ALA A 230 3.72 -7.41 -25.85
CA ALA A 230 3.99 -8.62 -25.05
C ALA A 230 4.92 -8.33 -23.85
N GLU A 231 5.90 -7.45 -24.02
CA GLU A 231 6.80 -7.03 -22.95
C GLU A 231 6.08 -6.23 -21.85
N GLU A 232 5.14 -5.36 -22.23
CA GLU A 232 4.33 -4.61 -21.27
C GLU A 232 3.37 -5.52 -20.49
N LEU A 233 2.69 -6.45 -21.18
CA LEU A 233 1.82 -7.44 -20.53
C LEU A 233 2.60 -8.31 -19.55
N ASP A 234 3.79 -8.74 -19.94
CA ASP A 234 4.68 -9.54 -19.11
C ASP A 234 5.25 -8.73 -17.93
N ALA A 235 5.54 -7.44 -18.11
CA ALA A 235 5.91 -6.54 -17.02
C ALA A 235 4.77 -6.30 -16.02
N ILE A 236 3.53 -6.22 -16.50
CA ILE A 236 2.32 -6.14 -15.66
C ILE A 236 2.14 -7.45 -14.88
N ARG A 237 2.27 -8.59 -15.57
CA ARG A 237 2.13 -9.94 -14.98
C ARG A 237 3.04 -10.15 -13.78
N PHE A 238 4.27 -9.63 -13.85
CA PHE A 238 5.26 -9.71 -12.78
C PHE A 238 5.44 -8.39 -12.01
N SER A 239 4.45 -7.50 -12.03
CA SER A 239 4.52 -6.21 -11.33
C SER A 239 4.66 -6.35 -9.81
N TRP A 240 4.19 -7.48 -9.25
CA TRP A 240 4.34 -7.85 -7.83
C TRP A 240 5.80 -8.09 -7.40
N THR A 241 6.71 -8.30 -8.35
CA THR A 241 8.11 -8.58 -8.06
C THR A 241 8.85 -7.36 -7.49
N ASN A 242 9.67 -7.54 -6.45
CA ASN A 242 10.43 -6.44 -5.88
C ASN A 242 11.70 -6.15 -6.71
N LYS A 243 11.62 -5.14 -7.58
CA LYS A 243 12.71 -4.72 -8.49
C LYS A 243 14.02 -4.34 -7.79
N LYS A 244 14.03 -4.11 -6.47
CA LYS A 244 15.23 -3.75 -5.70
C LYS A 244 15.88 -4.95 -5.01
N PHE A 245 15.18 -6.09 -4.91
CA PHE A 245 15.64 -7.23 -4.14
C PHE A 245 16.83 -7.95 -4.80
N ALA A 246 16.70 -8.42 -6.04
CA ALA A 246 17.79 -9.07 -6.75
C ALA A 246 19.05 -8.17 -6.91
N PRO A 247 18.93 -6.87 -7.20
CA PRO A 247 20.07 -5.94 -7.13
C PRO A 247 20.73 -5.84 -5.76
N ALA A 248 19.98 -5.98 -4.66
CA ALA A 248 20.56 -5.99 -3.31
C ALA A 248 21.42 -7.25 -3.07
N ILE A 249 20.99 -8.40 -3.60
CA ILE A 249 21.73 -9.66 -3.58
C ILE A 249 22.99 -9.58 -4.47
N ALA A 250 22.87 -8.95 -5.64
CA ALA A 250 24.02 -8.72 -6.55
C ALA A 250 25.11 -7.86 -5.90
N LYS A 251 24.71 -6.80 -5.18
CA LYS A 251 25.64 -5.93 -4.42
C LYS A 251 26.27 -6.64 -3.23
N SER A 252 25.58 -7.61 -2.63
CA SER A 252 26.01 -8.35 -1.45
C SER A 252 26.58 -9.71 -1.85
N LYS A 253 27.82 -9.76 -2.35
CA LYS A 253 28.45 -10.98 -2.91
C LYS A 253 28.47 -12.19 -1.96
N GLY A 254 28.35 -11.98 -0.65
CA GLY A 254 28.27 -13.03 0.36
C GLY A 254 26.86 -13.24 0.92
N SER A 255 25.81 -12.95 0.16
CA SER A 255 24.42 -13.15 0.58
C SER A 255 23.61 -13.87 -0.50
N ASN A 256 22.62 -14.64 -0.07
CA ASN A 256 21.58 -15.23 -0.90
C ASN A 256 20.24 -14.53 -0.63
N GLY A 257 19.28 -14.73 -1.51
CA GLY A 257 17.89 -14.36 -1.31
C GLY A 257 17.06 -15.57 -0.88
N VAL A 258 16.03 -15.33 -0.07
CA VAL A 258 14.95 -16.28 0.14
C VAL A 258 13.63 -15.54 -0.08
N MET A 259 12.77 -16.11 -0.90
CA MET A 259 11.40 -15.68 -1.11
C MET A 259 10.48 -16.66 -0.37
N ILE A 260 9.79 -16.20 0.67
CA ILE A 260 8.73 -16.97 1.29
C ILE A 260 7.41 -16.44 0.77
N TYR A 261 6.64 -17.27 0.07
CA TYR A 261 5.29 -16.90 -0.35
C TYR A 261 4.25 -17.61 0.51
N TYR A 262 3.20 -16.89 0.86
CA TYR A 262 2.07 -17.38 1.64
C TYR A 262 0.82 -17.24 0.77
N ALA A 263 -0.11 -18.17 0.93
CA ALA A 263 -1.38 -18.17 0.22
C ALA A 263 -2.35 -19.08 0.97
N ASP A 264 -3.65 -18.87 0.79
CA ASP A 264 -4.65 -19.85 1.20
C ASP A 264 -4.61 -21.05 0.25
N ASP A 265 -4.05 -22.16 0.69
CA ASP A 265 -3.92 -23.40 -0.08
C ASP A 265 -5.23 -24.18 -0.25
N GLN A 266 -6.32 -23.70 0.35
CA GLN A 266 -7.66 -24.13 -0.03
C GLN A 266 -8.13 -23.26 -1.21
N PHE A 267 -8.17 -21.95 -1.05
CA PHE A 267 -8.71 -21.03 -2.07
C PHE A 267 -7.87 -20.95 -3.36
N TYR A 268 -6.55 -21.12 -3.29
CA TYR A 268 -5.65 -21.03 -4.44
C TYR A 268 -5.05 -22.39 -4.82
N ASP A 269 -4.89 -22.62 -6.13
CA ASP A 269 -4.14 -23.74 -6.68
C ASP A 269 -2.63 -23.51 -6.53
N ILE A 270 -2.09 -23.98 -5.40
CA ILE A 270 -0.65 -23.85 -5.08
C ILE A 270 0.24 -24.50 -6.13
N SER A 271 -0.21 -25.59 -6.77
CA SER A 271 0.58 -26.29 -7.79
C SER A 271 0.81 -25.44 -9.05
N ARG A 272 -0.11 -24.52 -9.34
CA ARG A 272 0.02 -23.54 -10.42
C ARG A 272 0.67 -22.24 -9.95
N LEU A 273 0.43 -21.84 -8.70
CA LEU A 273 1.01 -20.63 -8.13
C LEU A 273 2.53 -20.74 -7.93
N GLU A 274 3.03 -21.88 -7.46
CA GLU A 274 4.46 -22.10 -7.21
C GLU A 274 5.35 -21.85 -8.46
N PRO A 275 5.09 -22.47 -9.63
CA PRO A 275 5.89 -22.19 -10.83
C PRO A 275 5.75 -20.74 -11.32
N PHE A 276 4.62 -20.08 -11.06
CA PHE A 276 4.47 -18.65 -11.34
C PHE A 276 5.37 -17.77 -10.46
N ILE A 277 5.43 -18.04 -9.16
CA ILE A 277 6.35 -17.35 -8.24
C ILE A 277 7.80 -17.62 -8.64
N ALA A 278 8.14 -18.86 -9.02
CA ALA A 278 9.47 -19.22 -9.51
C ALA A 278 9.84 -18.48 -10.81
N ALA A 279 8.91 -18.30 -11.75
CA ALA A 279 9.13 -17.50 -12.95
C ALA A 279 9.41 -16.02 -12.61
N GLY A 280 8.71 -15.47 -11.61
CA GLY A 280 8.96 -14.13 -11.09
C GLY A 280 10.36 -13.99 -10.47
N ARG A 281 10.81 -15.01 -9.71
CA ARG A 281 12.19 -15.11 -9.20
C ARG A 281 13.20 -15.06 -10.35
N ASP A 282 13.05 -15.94 -11.34
CA ASP A 282 14.01 -16.07 -12.45
C ASP A 282 14.15 -14.76 -13.21
N ARG A 283 13.02 -14.10 -13.49
CA ARG A 283 12.99 -12.79 -14.14
C ARG A 283 13.82 -11.75 -13.38
N MET A 284 13.58 -11.61 -12.07
CA MET A 284 14.32 -10.65 -11.25
C MET A 284 15.82 -10.97 -11.19
N ALA A 285 16.17 -12.24 -11.07
CA ALA A 285 17.57 -12.69 -11.02
C ALA A 285 18.29 -12.38 -12.34
N ILE A 286 17.68 -12.74 -13.49
CA ILE A 286 18.20 -12.45 -14.83
C ILE A 286 18.36 -10.93 -15.02
N ALA A 287 17.34 -10.13 -14.68
CA ALA A 287 17.40 -8.68 -14.80
C ALA A 287 18.51 -8.04 -13.94
N ALA A 288 18.86 -8.66 -12.81
CA ALA A 288 19.96 -8.22 -11.94
C ALA A 288 21.32 -8.84 -12.31
N GLY A 289 21.39 -9.72 -13.30
CA GLY A 289 22.61 -10.41 -13.71
C GLY A 289 23.15 -11.37 -12.64
N ILE A 290 22.27 -12.03 -11.88
CA ILE A 290 22.64 -13.07 -10.91
C ILE A 290 22.03 -14.41 -11.29
N ASP A 291 22.66 -15.49 -10.85
CA ASP A 291 22.13 -16.85 -10.96
C ASP A 291 20.81 -16.96 -10.18
N PRO A 292 19.70 -17.43 -10.80
CA PRO A 292 18.43 -17.65 -10.10
C PRO A 292 18.55 -18.55 -8.87
N ASP A 293 19.48 -19.51 -8.85
CA ASP A 293 19.71 -20.41 -7.72
C ASP A 293 20.26 -19.69 -6.47
N ARG A 294 20.65 -18.42 -6.60
CA ARG A 294 20.94 -17.55 -5.44
C ARG A 294 19.69 -17.07 -4.72
N ILE A 295 18.50 -17.37 -5.24
CA ILE A 295 17.22 -17.03 -4.62
C ILE A 295 16.40 -18.32 -4.42
N GLU A 296 16.25 -18.74 -3.17
CA GLU A 296 15.39 -19.88 -2.82
C GLU A 296 13.92 -19.43 -2.73
N VAL A 297 12.98 -20.26 -3.18
CA VAL A 297 11.53 -20.02 -3.05
C VAL A 297 10.96 -21.08 -2.11
N ILE A 298 10.20 -20.63 -1.10
CA ILE A 298 9.62 -21.49 -0.07
C ILE A 298 8.14 -21.16 0.06
N PHE A 299 7.28 -22.18 0.05
CA PHE A 299 5.90 -22.02 0.47
C PHE A 299 5.83 -21.92 2.00
N GLY A 300 5.38 -20.77 2.50
CA GLY A 300 5.32 -20.44 3.92
C GLY A 300 4.05 -20.89 4.64
N GLY A 301 3.09 -21.47 3.92
CA GLY A 301 1.79 -21.89 4.44
C GLY A 301 0.70 -20.82 4.31
N TYR A 302 -0.36 -21.00 5.10
CA TYR A 302 -1.57 -20.20 5.04
C TYR A 302 -1.36 -18.72 5.40
N ARG A 303 -1.91 -17.84 4.56
CA ARG A 303 -2.34 -16.47 4.88
C ARG A 303 -3.59 -16.17 4.04
N GLY A 304 -4.47 -15.31 4.55
CA GLY A 304 -5.72 -14.99 3.84
C GLY A 304 -5.52 -14.32 2.47
N GLN A 305 -4.34 -13.77 2.19
CA GLN A 305 -3.98 -13.18 0.90
C GLN A 305 -2.62 -13.69 0.42
N ILE A 306 -2.42 -13.71 -0.89
CA ILE A 306 -1.12 -14.06 -1.46
C ILE A 306 -0.10 -12.98 -1.13
N GLN A 307 0.92 -13.35 -0.34
CA GLN A 307 1.97 -12.45 0.09
C GLN A 307 3.34 -13.05 -0.12
N VAL A 308 4.30 -12.24 -0.58
CA VAL A 308 5.70 -12.64 -0.74
C VAL A 308 6.57 -11.81 0.18
N GLU A 309 7.30 -12.49 1.06
CA GLU A 309 8.36 -11.92 1.89
C GLU A 309 9.71 -12.17 1.24
N TYR A 310 10.51 -11.10 1.13
CA TYR A 310 11.84 -11.15 0.55
C TYR A 310 12.87 -11.03 1.66
N TRP A 311 13.71 -12.04 1.83
CA TRP A 311 14.71 -12.12 2.89
C TRP A 311 16.13 -12.11 2.31
N LEU A 312 17.00 -11.29 2.89
CA LEU A 312 18.43 -11.32 2.59
C LEU A 312 19.12 -12.22 3.62
N VAL A 313 19.83 -13.25 3.17
CA VAL A 313 20.47 -14.25 4.03
C VAL A 313 21.98 -14.23 3.78
N PRO A 314 22.83 -13.85 4.75
CA PRO A 314 24.27 -13.97 4.62
C PRO A 314 24.70 -15.42 4.34
N TYR A 315 25.84 -15.62 3.67
CA TYR A 315 26.39 -16.94 3.40
C TYR A 315 26.65 -17.68 4.71
N GLY A 316 26.12 -18.91 4.83
CA GLY A 316 26.15 -19.69 6.07
C GLY A 316 25.22 -19.16 7.18
N GLY A 317 24.41 -18.14 6.90
CA GLY A 317 23.37 -17.65 7.81
C GLY A 317 22.19 -18.61 7.92
N THR A 318 21.46 -18.54 9.02
CA THR A 318 20.22 -19.32 9.22
C THR A 318 19.15 -18.82 8.26
N LEU A 319 18.46 -19.76 7.60
CA LEU A 319 17.28 -19.46 6.78
C LEU A 319 16.17 -18.84 7.63
N PRO A 320 15.37 -17.92 7.06
CA PRO A 320 14.20 -17.39 7.74
C PRO A 320 13.18 -18.51 8.05
N ILE A 321 12.51 -18.39 9.19
CA ILE A 321 11.41 -19.29 9.57
C ILE A 321 10.10 -18.66 9.07
N ALA A 322 9.34 -19.42 8.27
CA ALA A 322 8.03 -19.01 7.80
C ALA A 322 7.06 -18.75 8.97
N LYS A 323 6.18 -17.76 8.79
CA LYS A 323 5.20 -17.35 9.80
C LYS A 323 3.78 -17.38 9.19
N PRO A 324 3.19 -18.57 8.99
CA PRO A 324 1.80 -18.65 8.55
C PRO A 324 0.86 -18.04 9.59
N GLU A 325 -0.32 -17.63 9.15
CA GLU A 325 -1.43 -17.25 10.01
C GLU A 325 -2.15 -18.51 10.52
N ASP A 326 -2.85 -18.40 11.64
CA ASP A 326 -3.79 -19.43 12.05
C ASP A 326 -5.03 -19.33 11.16
N ARG A 327 -5.50 -20.47 10.63
CA ARG A 327 -6.81 -20.52 9.97
C ARG A 327 -7.88 -20.24 11.02
N ASP A 328 -8.86 -19.40 10.69
CA ASP A 328 -10.00 -19.22 11.57
C ASP A 328 -10.80 -20.53 11.63
N SER A 329 -10.60 -21.30 12.69
CA SER A 329 -11.28 -22.57 12.93
C SER A 329 -12.79 -22.43 13.15
N SER A 330 -13.31 -21.20 13.25
CA SER A 330 -14.74 -20.93 13.37
C SER A 330 -15.47 -20.99 12.03
N GLU A 331 -14.75 -20.98 10.90
CA GLU A 331 -15.34 -21.35 9.62
C GLU A 331 -15.55 -22.87 9.60
N PRO A 332 -16.79 -23.37 9.48
CA PRO A 332 -17.06 -24.80 9.54
C PRO A 332 -16.28 -25.49 8.43
N SER A 333 -15.31 -26.32 8.81
CA SER A 333 -14.67 -27.27 7.92
C SER A 333 -15.69 -28.36 7.60
N ASP A 334 -16.57 -28.11 6.64
CA ASP A 334 -17.52 -29.11 6.16
C ASP A 334 -16.74 -30.16 5.37
N GLN A 335 -16.26 -31.18 6.11
CA GLN A 335 -15.58 -32.37 5.60
C GLN A 335 -16.55 -33.37 4.99
#